data_AF-A0A0J7KB22-F1
#
_entry.id   AF-A0A0J7KB22-F1
#
_cell.length_a   1.000
_cell.length_b   1.000
_cell.length_c   1.000
_cell.angle_alpha   90.00
_cell.angle_beta   90.00
_cell.angle_gamma   90.00
#
_symmetry.space_group_name_H-M   'P 1'
#
loop_
_entity.id
_entity.type
_entity.pdbx_description
1 polymer ?
#
loop_
_entity_poly.entity_id
_entity_poly.type
_entity_poly.pdbx_seq_one_letter_code
_entity_poly.pdbx_strand_id
1 'polypeptide(L)'
;MERRFKQQPTFQKSYRDFRLKYEHLGHMTKASSTSGNKKEPTCFLTHHGVIKESSTTTKLQVVFNGSQQGMRGASLNNHLFTGPNLLPALIDVLLRWRTHRYALVADIEKMCRQLNTVTYGLACALYLAIRTLRQQANDKGISHPLAASALLHDIYVDDILTGAPTLSETKESLWLRELEWDTPLASSDTQCWRAFEEELHLLDQVRVPRWLYMTSAKDTVEIHGFADASERAYAAVVYLRVNKPTDSPSVSLVVAKAKVVPLKQVSLPRLELCASALLVKLTAYTQAVLQHHNARVHFWTDSIVALEWIQGHPSRWRT
;
A
#
# COMPACT_ATOMS: atom_id res chain seq x y z
N MET A 1 -13.41 -20.36 -25.10
CA MET A 1 -13.24 -21.35 -24.00
C MET A 1 -13.48 -22.79 -24.44
N GLU A 2 -14.54 -23.09 -25.21
CA GLU A 2 -14.88 -24.48 -25.58
C GLU A 2 -13.77 -25.23 -26.33
N ARG A 3 -13.05 -24.56 -27.25
CA ARG A 3 -11.88 -25.14 -27.91
C ARG A 3 -10.78 -25.54 -26.92
N ARG A 4 -10.53 -24.70 -25.90
CA ARG A 4 -9.54 -24.96 -24.84
C ARG A 4 -9.99 -26.09 -23.91
N PHE A 5 -11.29 -26.21 -23.64
CA PHE A 5 -11.85 -27.35 -22.90
C PHE A 5 -11.67 -28.67 -23.64
N LYS A 6 -11.88 -28.69 -24.97
CA LYS A 6 -11.63 -29.88 -25.79
C LYS A 6 -10.14 -30.27 -25.82
N GLN A 7 -9.24 -29.29 -25.79
CA GLN A 7 -7.79 -29.51 -25.85
C GLN A 7 -7.18 -29.86 -24.48
N GLN A 8 -7.77 -29.41 -23.37
CA GLN A 8 -7.22 -29.57 -22.01
C GLN A 8 -8.32 -30.05 -21.04
N PRO A 9 -8.54 -31.37 -20.92
CA PRO A 9 -9.60 -31.94 -20.06
C PRO A 9 -9.42 -31.63 -18.57
N THR A 10 -8.17 -31.57 -18.10
CA THR A 10 -7.84 -31.21 -16.70
C THR A 10 -8.26 -29.78 -16.37
N PHE A 11 -7.96 -28.83 -17.26
CA PHE A 11 -8.40 -27.44 -17.15
C PHE A 11 -9.92 -27.32 -17.15
N GLN A 12 -10.61 -28.06 -18.02
CA GLN A 12 -12.07 -28.09 -18.06
C GLN A 12 -12.66 -28.57 -16.72
N LYS A 13 -12.10 -29.64 -16.13
CA LYS A 13 -12.54 -30.15 -14.83
C LYS A 13 -12.36 -29.10 -13.73
N SER A 14 -11.15 -28.54 -13.59
CA SER A 14 -10.90 -27.49 -12.59
C SER A 14 -11.79 -26.26 -12.78
N TYR A 15 -12.09 -25.89 -14.03
CA TYR A 15 -12.99 -24.78 -14.33
C TYR A 15 -14.44 -25.07 -13.94
N ARG A 16 -14.89 -26.30 -14.16
CA ARG A 16 -16.20 -26.77 -13.71
C ARG A 16 -16.29 -26.78 -12.19
N ASP A 17 -15.28 -27.28 -11.50
CA ASP A 17 -15.21 -27.32 -10.04
C ASP A 17 -15.23 -25.91 -9.45
N PHE A 18 -14.48 -24.97 -10.03
CA PHE A 18 -14.55 -23.55 -9.68
C PHE A 18 -15.98 -23.01 -9.80
N ARG A 19 -16.65 -23.26 -10.93
CA ARG A 19 -18.04 -22.80 -11.16
C ARG A 19 -18.99 -23.39 -10.13
N LEU A 20 -18.94 -24.70 -9.88
CA LEU A 20 -19.80 -25.32 -8.87
C LEU A 20 -19.57 -24.73 -7.47
N LYS A 21 -18.31 -24.49 -7.10
CA LYS A 21 -17.98 -23.80 -5.84
C LYS A 21 -18.53 -22.37 -5.81
N TYR A 22 -18.43 -21.64 -6.92
CA TYR A 22 -18.92 -20.26 -7.04
C TYR A 22 -20.46 -20.18 -6.90
N GLU A 23 -21.19 -21.14 -7.47
CA GLU A 23 -22.64 -21.27 -7.33
C GLU A 23 -23.03 -21.68 -5.90
N HIS A 24 -22.34 -22.67 -5.32
CA HIS A 24 -22.60 -23.13 -3.96
C HIS A 24 -22.37 -22.05 -2.89
N LEU A 25 -21.36 -21.19 -3.08
CA LEU A 25 -21.11 -20.03 -2.23
C LEU A 25 -22.09 -18.87 -2.46
N GLY A 26 -23.06 -19.01 -3.36
CA GLY A 26 -24.05 -17.98 -3.66
C GLY A 26 -23.52 -16.81 -4.47
N HIS A 27 -22.30 -16.88 -5.01
CA HIS A 27 -21.69 -15.81 -5.80
C HIS A 27 -22.18 -15.77 -7.26
N MET A 28 -22.92 -16.79 -7.71
CA MET A 28 -23.63 -16.76 -8.99
C MET A 28 -24.86 -17.66 -8.95
N THR A 29 -25.84 -17.34 -9.80
CA THR A 29 -27.03 -18.16 -10.05
C THR A 29 -27.21 -18.34 -11.57
N LYS A 30 -27.96 -19.37 -11.96
CA LYS A 30 -28.30 -19.56 -13.38
C LYS A 30 -29.17 -18.41 -13.86
N ALA A 31 -28.74 -17.76 -14.93
CA ALA A 31 -29.56 -16.75 -15.60
C ALA A 31 -30.85 -17.42 -16.12
N SER A 32 -31.98 -16.76 -15.90
CA SER A 32 -33.27 -17.16 -16.46
C SER A 32 -33.13 -17.30 -17.98
N SER A 33 -33.47 -18.46 -18.53
CA SER A 33 -33.58 -18.62 -19.99
C SER A 33 -34.48 -17.51 -20.51
N THR A 34 -33.96 -16.65 -21.39
CA THR A 34 -34.62 -15.43 -21.86
C THR A 34 -35.88 -15.76 -22.66
N SER A 35 -36.98 -16.06 -21.98
CA SER A 35 -38.32 -16.15 -22.54
C SER A 35 -39.11 -14.93 -22.06
N GLY A 36 -39.07 -13.84 -22.83
CA GLY A 36 -39.92 -12.67 -22.65
C GLY A 36 -39.18 -11.34 -22.67
N ASN A 37 -39.45 -10.52 -23.70
CA ASN A 37 -39.00 -9.14 -23.93
C ASN A 37 -37.55 -8.89 -24.35
N LYS A 38 -37.32 -8.91 -25.68
CA LYS A 38 -36.15 -8.36 -26.39
C LYS A 38 -35.93 -6.83 -26.22
N LYS A 39 -36.51 -6.19 -25.20
CA LYS A 39 -36.47 -4.73 -25.02
C LYS A 39 -35.39 -4.23 -24.06
N GLU A 40 -34.83 -5.08 -23.19
CA GLU A 40 -33.81 -4.64 -22.25
C GLU A 40 -32.38 -4.99 -22.74
N PRO A 41 -31.44 -4.03 -22.70
CA PRO A 41 -30.06 -4.28 -23.09
C PRO A 41 -29.42 -5.28 -22.12
N THR A 42 -29.11 -6.48 -22.60
CA THR A 42 -28.41 -7.52 -21.83
C THR A 42 -26.90 -7.36 -22.00
N CYS A 43 -26.15 -7.29 -20.89
CA CYS A 43 -24.69 -7.27 -20.90
C CYS A 43 -24.15 -8.59 -20.34
N PHE A 44 -23.18 -9.20 -21.04
CA PHE A 44 -22.51 -10.41 -20.58
C PHE A 44 -21.08 -10.09 -20.12
N LEU A 45 -20.77 -10.39 -18.86
CA LEU A 45 -19.42 -10.27 -18.33
C LEU A 45 -18.58 -11.47 -18.77
N THR A 46 -17.57 -11.20 -19.59
CA THR A 46 -16.66 -12.26 -20.05
C THR A 46 -15.74 -12.71 -18.92
N HIS A 47 -15.41 -14.00 -18.91
CA HIS A 47 -14.50 -14.58 -17.93
C HIS A 47 -13.61 -15.64 -18.57
N HIS A 48 -12.39 -15.81 -18.05
CA HIS A 48 -11.48 -16.85 -18.50
C HIS A 48 -10.60 -17.37 -17.35
N GLY A 49 -10.16 -18.62 -17.48
CA GLY A 49 -9.28 -19.25 -16.50
C GLY A 49 -7.82 -19.05 -16.85
N VAL A 50 -7.05 -18.57 -15.88
CA VAL A 50 -5.59 -18.51 -15.90
C VAL A 50 -5.08 -19.61 -14.98
N ILE A 51 -4.21 -20.47 -15.51
CA ILE A 51 -3.54 -21.48 -14.69
C ILE A 51 -2.29 -20.82 -14.12
N LYS A 52 -2.18 -20.79 -12.80
CA LYS A 52 -0.94 -20.46 -12.09
C LYS A 52 -0.39 -21.76 -11.55
N GLU A 53 0.56 -22.34 -12.26
CA GLU A 53 1.22 -23.60 -11.85
C GLU A 53 2.01 -23.42 -10.54
N SER A 54 2.40 -22.19 -10.22
CA SER A 54 3.05 -21.77 -8.97
C SER A 54 2.10 -21.65 -7.76
N SER A 55 0.78 -21.77 -7.95
CA SER A 55 -0.19 -21.62 -6.86
C SER A 55 -0.29 -22.90 -6.01
N THR A 56 0.01 -22.79 -4.72
CA THR A 56 -0.07 -23.88 -3.73
C THR A 56 -1.49 -24.28 -3.36
N THR A 57 -2.46 -23.35 -3.41
CA THR A 57 -3.84 -23.58 -2.94
C THR A 57 -4.83 -23.87 -4.07
N THR A 58 -4.78 -23.12 -5.17
CA THR A 58 -5.67 -23.33 -6.32
C THR A 58 -4.94 -23.02 -7.63
N LYS A 59 -4.62 -24.05 -8.42
CA LYS A 59 -3.91 -23.89 -9.71
C LYS A 59 -4.69 -23.08 -10.74
N LEU A 60 -6.01 -22.91 -10.56
CA LEU A 60 -6.88 -22.15 -11.45
C LEU A 60 -7.39 -20.86 -10.80
N GLN A 61 -7.11 -19.72 -11.43
CA GLN A 61 -7.71 -18.43 -11.12
C GLN A 61 -8.64 -18.01 -12.26
N VAL A 62 -9.88 -17.66 -11.95
CA VAL A 62 -10.83 -17.13 -12.95
C VAL A 62 -10.82 -15.62 -12.91
N VAL A 63 -10.56 -15.02 -14.06
CA VAL A 63 -10.50 -13.56 -14.27
C VAL A 63 -11.76 -13.14 -14.99
N PHE A 64 -12.52 -12.22 -14.40
CA PHE A 64 -13.63 -11.54 -15.05
C PHE A 64 -13.11 -10.27 -15.72
N ASN A 65 -13.47 -10.05 -16.98
CA ASN A 65 -12.99 -8.92 -17.76
C ASN A 65 -14.11 -7.90 -17.97
N GLY A 66 -14.23 -6.97 -17.03
CA GLY A 66 -15.14 -5.82 -17.13
C GLY A 66 -14.71 -4.77 -18.16
N SER A 67 -13.46 -4.84 -18.63
CA SER A 67 -12.90 -3.92 -19.63
C SER A 67 -13.12 -4.40 -21.07
N GLN A 68 -13.66 -5.61 -21.28
CA GLN A 68 -13.96 -6.12 -22.61
C GLN A 68 -14.92 -5.17 -23.32
N GLN A 69 -14.50 -4.63 -24.47
CA GLN A 69 -15.32 -3.73 -25.27
C GLN A 69 -16.39 -4.53 -26.03
N GLY A 70 -17.63 -4.04 -25.99
CA GLY A 70 -18.70 -4.53 -26.83
C GLY A 70 -18.62 -3.96 -28.26
N MET A 71 -19.61 -4.30 -29.10
CA MET A 71 -19.70 -3.82 -30.49
C MET A 71 -19.70 -2.30 -30.65
N ARG A 72 -20.04 -1.56 -29.59
CA ARG A 72 -20.08 -0.08 -29.56
C ARG A 72 -18.81 0.55 -28.96
N GLY A 73 -17.74 -0.22 -28.74
CA GLY A 73 -16.46 0.27 -28.19
C GLY A 73 -16.48 0.59 -26.69
N ALA A 74 -17.63 0.52 -26.02
CA ALA A 74 -17.75 0.74 -24.59
C ALA A 74 -17.63 -0.57 -23.79
N SER A 75 -16.99 -0.49 -22.62
CA SER A 75 -16.84 -1.61 -21.68
C SER A 75 -17.84 -1.49 -20.52
N LEU A 76 -18.01 -2.55 -19.73
CA LEU A 76 -18.81 -2.48 -18.50
C LEU A 76 -18.18 -1.51 -17.51
N ASN A 77 -16.85 -1.53 -17.36
CA ASN A 77 -16.11 -0.63 -16.48
C ASN A 77 -16.31 0.85 -16.83
N ASN A 78 -16.52 1.19 -18.11
CA ASN A 78 -16.80 2.59 -18.51
C ASN A 78 -18.15 3.10 -18.00
N HIS A 79 -19.09 2.19 -17.69
CA HIS A 79 -20.42 2.54 -17.20
C HIS A 79 -20.57 2.36 -15.68
N LEU A 80 -19.58 1.73 -15.03
CA LEU A 80 -19.59 1.54 -13.58
C LEU A 80 -18.97 2.76 -12.90
N PHE A 81 -19.64 3.24 -11.86
CA PHE A 81 -19.08 4.29 -11.01
C PHE A 81 -17.92 3.73 -10.18
N THR A 82 -16.68 4.11 -10.52
CA THR A 82 -15.45 3.61 -9.88
C THR A 82 -15.38 4.01 -8.40
N GLY A 83 -15.96 5.16 -8.04
CA GLY A 83 -15.87 5.74 -6.70
C GLY A 83 -14.52 6.41 -6.43
N PRO A 84 -14.44 7.26 -5.39
CA PRO A 84 -13.18 7.87 -4.95
C PRO A 84 -12.22 6.83 -4.37
N ASN A 85 -10.91 7.09 -4.45
CA ASN A 85 -9.92 6.26 -3.77
C ASN A 85 -10.05 6.43 -2.26
N LEU A 86 -10.47 5.37 -1.58
CA LEU A 86 -10.62 5.33 -0.13
C LEU A 86 -9.38 4.76 0.57
N LEU A 87 -8.43 4.16 -0.14
CA LEU A 87 -7.26 3.57 0.49
C LEU A 87 -6.34 4.67 1.06
N PRO A 88 -5.88 4.53 2.32
CA PRO A 88 -4.76 5.32 2.79
C PRO A 88 -3.53 5.00 1.93
N ALA A 89 -2.62 5.98 1.78
CA ALA A 89 -1.37 5.71 1.10
C ALA A 89 -0.55 4.69 1.91
N LEU A 90 0.07 3.73 1.23
CA LEU A 90 0.81 2.63 1.85
C LEU A 90 1.87 3.14 2.83
N ILE A 91 2.54 4.24 2.48
CA ILE A 91 3.56 4.83 3.34
C ILE A 91 2.98 5.33 4.67
N ASP A 92 1.76 5.85 4.69
CA ASP A 92 1.06 6.30 5.89
C ASP A 92 0.76 5.12 6.81
N VAL A 93 0.28 4.01 6.22
CA VAL A 93 -0.01 2.75 6.93
C VAL A 93 1.28 2.21 7.55
N LEU A 94 2.36 2.10 6.77
CA LEU A 94 3.65 1.62 7.24
C LEU A 94 4.26 2.51 8.34
N LEU A 95 4.11 3.84 8.24
CA LEU A 95 4.62 4.76 9.27
C LEU A 95 3.87 4.63 10.60
N ARG A 96 2.53 4.54 10.58
CA ARG A 96 1.74 4.26 11.79
C ARG A 96 2.08 2.91 12.38
N TRP A 97 2.20 1.89 11.54
CA TRP A 97 2.55 0.53 11.96
C TRP A 97 3.88 0.46 12.75
N ARG A 98 4.86 1.30 12.39
CA ARG A 98 6.14 1.42 13.09
C ARG A 98 6.05 2.05 14.48
N THR A 99 4.97 2.75 14.80
CA THR A 99 4.77 3.34 16.13
C THR A 99 4.48 2.30 17.21
N HIS A 100 3.86 1.18 16.85
CA HIS A 100 3.51 0.13 17.81
C HIS A 100 4.73 -0.62 18.32
N ARG A 101 4.67 -1.22 19.53
CA ARG A 101 5.76 -2.06 20.07
C ARG A 101 5.66 -3.52 19.59
N TYR A 102 4.46 -3.99 19.33
CA TYR A 102 4.16 -5.28 18.72
C TYR A 102 3.34 -5.06 17.46
N ALA A 103 3.68 -5.79 16.39
CA ALA A 103 3.13 -5.61 15.05
C ALA A 103 2.23 -6.81 14.69
N LEU A 104 1.12 -6.51 14.02
CA LEU A 104 0.12 -7.44 13.54
C LEU A 104 -0.05 -7.26 12.03
N VAL A 105 -0.13 -8.38 11.33
CA VAL A 105 -0.47 -8.44 9.91
C VAL A 105 -1.62 -9.43 9.77
N ALA A 106 -2.68 -9.04 9.09
CA ALA A 106 -3.83 -9.91 8.82
C ALA A 106 -4.32 -9.70 7.38
N ASP A 107 -4.69 -10.79 6.71
CA ASP A 107 -5.28 -10.78 5.37
C ASP A 107 -6.82 -10.85 5.46
N ILE A 108 -7.51 -9.99 4.73
CA ILE A 108 -8.97 -10.05 4.57
C ILE A 108 -9.28 -10.99 3.41
N GLU A 109 -9.38 -12.28 3.73
CA GLU A 109 -9.60 -13.31 2.73
C GLU A 109 -10.80 -12.96 1.82
N LYS A 110 -10.51 -12.80 0.53
CA LYS A 110 -11.50 -12.57 -0.53
C LYS A 110 -12.44 -11.40 -0.22
N MET A 111 -11.89 -10.29 0.29
CA MET A 111 -12.60 -9.05 0.60
C MET A 111 -13.73 -8.69 -0.39
N CYS A 112 -13.46 -8.67 -1.69
CA CYS A 112 -14.48 -8.31 -2.69
C CYS A 112 -15.59 -9.36 -2.86
N ARG A 113 -15.32 -10.65 -2.56
CA ARG A 113 -16.30 -11.74 -2.72
C ARG A 113 -17.26 -11.86 -1.54
N GLN A 114 -16.94 -11.27 -0.40
CA GLN A 114 -17.89 -11.19 0.71
C GLN A 114 -19.09 -10.30 0.37
N LEU A 115 -18.98 -9.45 -0.67
CA LEU A 115 -20.10 -8.77 -1.27
C LEU A 115 -20.79 -9.71 -2.26
N ASN A 116 -22.05 -10.06 -1.99
CA ASN A 116 -22.86 -10.99 -2.79
C ASN A 116 -23.00 -10.62 -4.28
N THR A 117 -22.65 -9.40 -4.68
CA THR A 117 -22.94 -8.84 -6.01
C THR A 117 -21.72 -8.30 -6.73
N VAL A 118 -20.54 -8.26 -6.09
CA VAL A 118 -19.34 -7.61 -6.64
C VAL A 118 -18.28 -8.67 -6.94
N THR A 119 -17.78 -8.68 -8.17
CA THR A 119 -16.73 -9.60 -8.61
C THR A 119 -15.44 -8.85 -8.91
N TYR A 120 -14.29 -9.53 -8.77
CA TYR A 120 -12.99 -8.98 -9.14
C TYR A 120 -12.96 -8.61 -10.63
N GLY A 121 -12.26 -7.53 -10.98
CA GLY A 121 -12.14 -7.04 -12.36
C GLY A 121 -13.16 -5.97 -12.76
N LEU A 122 -14.05 -5.58 -11.85
CA LEU A 122 -14.93 -4.42 -12.00
C LEU A 122 -14.29 -3.16 -11.39
N ALA A 123 -14.43 -2.03 -12.07
CA ALA A 123 -13.83 -0.76 -11.64
C ALA A 123 -14.34 -0.29 -10.27
N CYS A 124 -15.61 -0.58 -9.93
CA CYS A 124 -16.22 -0.20 -8.66
C CYS A 124 -15.89 -1.15 -7.49
N ALA A 125 -15.30 -2.32 -7.76
CA ALA A 125 -15.28 -3.42 -6.80
C ALA A 125 -14.52 -3.08 -5.51
N LEU A 126 -13.32 -2.52 -5.67
CA LEU A 126 -12.46 -2.14 -4.56
C LEU A 126 -13.08 -1.03 -3.71
N TYR A 127 -13.67 -0.01 -4.36
CA TYR A 127 -14.37 1.06 -3.67
C TYR A 127 -15.53 0.52 -2.81
N LEU A 128 -16.38 -0.33 -3.38
CA LEU A 128 -17.52 -0.90 -2.66
C LEU A 128 -17.07 -1.75 -1.47
N ALA A 129 -16.06 -2.60 -1.65
CA ALA A 129 -15.50 -3.43 -0.59
C ALA A 129 -14.96 -2.58 0.56
N ILE A 130 -14.14 -1.57 0.27
CA ILE A 130 -13.54 -0.70 1.30
C ILE A 130 -14.64 0.13 1.97
N ARG A 131 -15.58 0.68 1.20
CA ARG A 131 -16.64 1.53 1.74
C ARG A 131 -17.53 0.77 2.70
N THR A 132 -17.83 -0.50 2.41
CA THR A 132 -18.60 -1.38 3.31
C THR A 132 -17.82 -1.68 4.59
N LEU A 133 -16.52 -2.02 4.51
CA LEU A 133 -15.69 -2.21 5.71
C LEU A 133 -15.64 -0.96 6.58
N ARG A 134 -15.42 0.21 5.96
CA ARG A 134 -15.42 1.50 6.67
C ARG A 134 -16.77 1.81 7.29
N GLN A 135 -17.87 1.49 6.60
CA GLN A 135 -19.21 1.69 7.16
C GLN A 135 -19.43 0.79 8.38
N GLN A 136 -19.03 -0.48 8.31
CA GLN A 136 -19.10 -1.38 9.46
C GLN A 136 -18.24 -0.90 10.63
N ALA A 137 -17.05 -0.38 10.35
CA ALA A 137 -16.18 0.23 11.36
C ALA A 137 -16.85 1.45 12.03
N ASN A 138 -17.54 2.29 11.26
CA ASN A 138 -18.28 3.44 11.80
C ASN A 138 -19.51 3.01 12.61
N ASP A 139 -20.30 2.06 12.11
CA ASP A 139 -21.54 1.61 12.74
C ASP A 139 -21.27 0.85 14.05
N LYS A 140 -20.17 0.08 14.10
CA LYS A 140 -19.81 -0.78 15.24
C LYS A 140 -18.63 -0.23 16.06
N GLY A 141 -18.12 0.96 15.73
CA GLY A 141 -16.90 1.50 16.31
C GLY A 141 -16.99 1.75 17.82
N ILE A 142 -18.20 1.97 18.34
CA ILE A 142 -18.44 2.15 19.78
C ILE A 142 -18.18 0.86 20.55
N SER A 143 -18.56 -0.31 20.00
CA SER A 143 -18.38 -1.60 20.68
C SER A 143 -16.99 -2.19 20.45
N HIS A 144 -16.32 -1.84 19.35
CA HIS A 144 -14.98 -2.36 18.99
C HIS A 144 -14.05 -1.26 18.45
N PRO A 145 -13.58 -0.33 19.30
CA PRO A 145 -12.84 0.87 18.85
C PRO A 145 -11.49 0.55 18.20
N LEU A 146 -10.77 -0.45 18.71
CA LEU A 146 -9.47 -0.86 18.16
C LEU A 146 -9.61 -1.46 16.74
N ALA A 147 -10.56 -2.38 16.57
CA ALA A 147 -10.85 -2.98 15.26
C ALA A 147 -11.36 -1.93 14.27
N ALA A 148 -12.20 -1.00 14.71
CA ALA A 148 -12.67 0.09 13.87
C ALA A 148 -11.54 1.03 13.42
N SER A 149 -10.61 1.39 14.33
CA SER A 149 -9.43 2.19 13.97
C SER A 149 -8.56 1.49 12.93
N ALA A 150 -8.27 0.19 13.13
CA ALA A 150 -7.48 -0.60 12.19
C ALA A 150 -8.16 -0.66 10.81
N LEU A 151 -9.48 -0.88 10.76
CA LEU A 151 -10.23 -0.92 9.50
C LEU A 151 -10.31 0.44 8.77
N LEU A 152 -10.20 1.55 9.50
CA LEU A 152 -10.27 2.89 8.93
C LEU A 152 -8.90 3.38 8.42
N HIS A 153 -7.83 3.03 9.14
CA HIS A 153 -6.52 3.67 8.99
C HIS A 153 -5.38 2.72 8.64
N ASP A 154 -5.51 1.43 8.90
CA ASP A 154 -4.41 0.47 8.81
C ASP A 154 -4.61 -0.59 7.72
N ILE A 155 -5.65 -0.45 6.89
CA ILE A 155 -5.90 -1.30 5.72
C ILE A 155 -5.12 -0.78 4.51
N TYR A 156 -4.42 -1.68 3.82
CA TYR A 156 -3.99 -1.50 2.44
C TYR A 156 -4.53 -2.63 1.56
N VAL A 157 -5.56 -2.33 0.76
CA VAL A 157 -6.28 -3.31 -0.07
C VAL A 157 -6.85 -4.44 0.80
N ASP A 158 -6.24 -5.62 0.74
CA ASP A 158 -6.59 -6.84 1.47
C ASP A 158 -5.79 -7.01 2.77
N ASP A 159 -4.69 -6.29 2.95
CA ASP A 159 -3.85 -6.37 4.14
C ASP A 159 -4.29 -5.39 5.23
N ILE A 160 -4.26 -5.83 6.50
CA ILE A 160 -4.36 -5.00 7.70
C ILE A 160 -3.00 -5.00 8.41
N LEU A 161 -2.41 -3.82 8.58
CA LEU A 161 -1.08 -3.60 9.17
C LEU A 161 -1.20 -2.77 10.45
N THR A 162 -1.50 -3.40 11.59
CA THR A 162 -1.80 -2.71 12.86
C THR A 162 -0.90 -3.20 14.01
N GLY A 163 -1.09 -2.72 15.24
CA GLY A 163 -0.27 -3.16 16.37
C GLY A 163 -0.73 -2.65 17.74
N ALA A 164 0.00 -3.05 18.79
CA ALA A 164 -0.33 -2.72 20.17
C ALA A 164 0.93 -2.44 21.03
N PRO A 165 0.79 -1.73 22.17
CA PRO A 165 1.89 -1.49 23.10
C PRO A 165 2.24 -2.72 23.96
N THR A 166 1.30 -3.65 24.19
CA THR A 166 1.52 -4.86 25.00
C THR A 166 1.18 -6.16 24.27
N LEU A 167 1.85 -7.25 24.66
CA LEU A 167 1.61 -8.60 24.11
C LEU A 167 0.22 -9.15 24.45
N SER A 168 -0.39 -8.72 25.57
CA SER A 168 -1.73 -9.19 25.97
C SER A 168 -2.80 -8.64 25.03
N GLU A 169 -2.73 -7.35 24.69
CA GLU A 169 -3.63 -6.69 23.72
C GLU A 169 -3.40 -7.18 22.28
N THR A 170 -2.16 -7.61 21.98
CA THR A 170 -1.80 -8.20 20.69
C THR A 170 -2.44 -9.59 20.48
N LYS A 171 -2.68 -10.36 21.55
CA LYS A 171 -3.18 -11.74 21.48
C LYS A 171 -4.70 -11.85 21.31
N GLU A 172 -5.46 -10.84 21.72
CA GLU A 172 -6.92 -10.82 21.54
C GLU A 172 -7.34 -10.60 20.07
N SER A 173 -6.41 -10.29 19.16
CA SER A 173 -6.69 -9.84 17.78
C SER A 173 -6.19 -10.76 16.65
N LEU A 174 -5.74 -11.99 16.92
CA LEU A 174 -5.09 -12.86 15.90
C LEU A 174 -5.78 -14.21 15.68
N TRP A 175 -6.16 -14.52 14.43
CA TRP A 175 -6.14 -15.87 13.83
C TRP A 175 -5.81 -15.80 12.31
N LEU A 176 -4.86 -16.67 11.88
CA LEU A 176 -4.54 -17.25 10.55
C LEU A 176 -3.59 -16.55 9.50
N ARG A 177 -2.35 -17.10 9.47
CA ARG A 177 -1.45 -17.62 8.37
C ARG A 177 -1.09 -16.84 7.07
N GLU A 178 0.22 -16.54 6.98
CA GLU A 178 1.29 -16.82 5.96
C GLU A 178 1.00 -16.97 4.43
N LEU A 179 1.73 -16.19 3.58
CA LEU A 179 2.70 -16.65 2.53
C LEU A 179 3.24 -15.54 1.56
N GLU A 180 4.28 -15.86 0.76
CA GLU A 180 5.38 -15.02 0.19
C GLU A 180 5.34 -14.64 -1.33
N TRP A 181 6.42 -14.02 -1.88
CA TRP A 181 6.41 -12.90 -2.86
C TRP A 181 7.07 -13.03 -4.27
N ASP A 182 7.42 -14.19 -4.85
CA ASP A 182 8.42 -14.19 -5.97
C ASP A 182 7.94 -14.30 -7.45
N THR A 183 8.57 -13.52 -8.35
CA THR A 183 8.65 -13.76 -9.82
C THR A 183 9.94 -13.14 -10.43
N PRO A 184 10.69 -13.83 -11.32
CA PRO A 184 12.04 -13.43 -11.74
C PRO A 184 12.14 -12.46 -12.94
N LEU A 185 13.27 -11.73 -12.99
CA LEU A 185 13.66 -10.69 -13.97
C LEU A 185 14.60 -11.20 -15.09
N ALA A 186 14.73 -10.42 -16.17
CA ALA A 186 15.45 -10.77 -17.41
C ALA A 186 16.99 -10.65 -17.33
N SER A 187 17.68 -11.31 -18.29
CA SER A 187 19.09 -11.74 -18.20
C SER A 187 20.18 -10.67 -18.20
N SER A 188 19.95 -9.47 -18.75
CA SER A 188 20.90 -8.34 -18.65
C SER A 188 20.86 -7.67 -17.28
N ASP A 189 19.68 -7.63 -16.67
CA ASP A 189 19.49 -7.11 -15.32
C ASP A 189 20.02 -8.12 -14.30
N THR A 190 19.98 -9.42 -14.60
CA THR A 190 20.42 -10.50 -13.71
C THR A 190 21.87 -10.36 -13.23
N GLN A 191 22.80 -9.81 -14.02
CA GLN A 191 24.19 -9.63 -13.54
C GLN A 191 24.33 -8.50 -12.52
N CYS A 192 23.69 -7.35 -12.74
CA CYS A 192 23.62 -6.27 -11.75
C CYS A 192 22.83 -6.72 -10.50
N TRP A 193 21.75 -7.48 -10.70
CA TRP A 193 20.96 -8.05 -9.61
C TRP A 193 21.71 -9.12 -8.81
N ARG A 194 22.56 -9.95 -9.44
CA ARG A 194 23.41 -10.93 -8.72
C ARG A 194 24.50 -10.26 -7.90
N ALA A 195 25.16 -9.23 -8.43
CA ALA A 195 26.11 -8.44 -7.64
C ALA A 195 25.40 -7.76 -6.46
N PHE A 196 24.20 -7.21 -6.71
CA PHE A 196 23.34 -6.67 -5.66
C PHE A 196 22.88 -7.74 -4.65
N GLU A 197 22.55 -8.97 -5.07
CA GLU A 197 22.15 -10.10 -4.22
C GLU A 197 23.31 -10.59 -3.34
N GLU A 198 24.52 -10.69 -3.89
CA GLU A 198 25.74 -10.99 -3.16
C GLU A 198 26.03 -9.91 -2.09
N GLU A 199 25.78 -8.64 -2.41
CA GLU A 199 25.84 -7.51 -1.45
C GLU A 199 24.63 -7.44 -0.50
N LEU A 200 23.47 -8.01 -0.87
CA LEU A 200 22.22 -7.97 -0.10
C LEU A 200 22.38 -8.71 1.24
N HIS A 201 23.18 -9.78 1.26
CA HIS A 201 23.55 -10.46 2.50
C HIS A 201 24.31 -9.56 3.49
N LEU A 202 24.98 -8.50 3.02
CA LEU A 202 25.59 -7.50 3.89
C LEU A 202 24.53 -6.60 4.55
N LEU A 203 23.37 -6.43 3.91
CA LEU A 203 22.22 -5.70 4.48
C LEU A 203 21.49 -6.49 5.57
N ASP A 204 21.65 -7.82 5.66
CA ASP A 204 21.14 -8.61 6.79
C ASP A 204 21.72 -8.16 8.14
N GLN A 205 22.89 -7.51 8.11
CA GLN A 205 23.53 -6.91 9.28
C GLN A 205 22.94 -5.53 9.63
N VAL A 206 22.27 -4.87 8.68
CA VAL A 206 21.63 -3.57 8.88
C VAL A 206 20.30 -3.78 9.60
N ARG A 207 20.33 -3.67 10.93
CA ARG A 207 19.13 -3.66 11.76
C ARG A 207 18.59 -2.25 11.84
N VAL A 208 17.45 -1.97 11.19
CA VAL A 208 16.67 -0.75 11.43
C VAL A 208 15.65 -1.05 12.54
N PRO A 209 15.79 -0.46 13.74
CA PRO A 209 14.83 -0.67 14.81
C PRO A 209 13.44 -0.23 14.37
N ARG A 210 12.48 -1.16 14.41
CA ARG A 210 11.09 -0.90 14.01
C ARG A 210 10.43 0.13 14.91
N TRP A 211 10.60 -0.02 16.23
CA TRP A 211 9.99 0.82 17.27
C TRP A 211 10.70 2.18 17.38
N LEU A 212 9.92 3.25 17.49
CA LEU A 212 10.42 4.62 17.67
C LEU A 212 10.68 4.99 19.13
N TYR A 213 10.75 4.00 20.04
CA TYR A 213 11.07 4.15 21.47
C TYR A 213 10.15 5.07 22.30
N MET A 214 9.05 5.53 21.72
CA MET A 214 7.99 6.28 22.41
C MET A 214 7.27 5.38 23.40
N THR A 215 7.29 5.73 24.68
CA THR A 215 6.71 4.92 25.76
C THR A 215 5.75 5.70 26.64
N SER A 216 6.00 7.00 26.86
CA SER A 216 5.21 7.84 27.77
C SER A 216 4.88 9.20 27.17
N ALA A 217 3.74 9.77 27.56
CA ALA A 217 3.38 11.16 27.24
C ALA A 217 4.34 12.21 27.85
N LYS A 218 5.25 11.79 28.76
CA LYS A 218 6.31 12.63 29.35
C LYS A 218 7.60 12.62 28.53
N ASP A 219 7.70 11.78 27.51
CA ASP A 219 8.89 11.72 26.65
C ASP A 219 8.97 13.02 25.82
N THR A 220 10.15 13.63 25.77
CA THR A 220 10.36 14.81 24.92
C THR A 220 10.86 14.37 23.55
N VAL A 221 10.19 14.84 22.51
CA VAL A 221 10.40 14.40 21.13
C VAL A 221 10.98 15.55 20.30
N GLU A 222 12.09 15.26 19.64
CA GLU A 222 12.76 16.13 18.67
C GLU A 222 12.77 15.45 17.30
N ILE A 223 12.56 16.23 16.24
CA ILE A 223 12.58 15.77 14.85
C ILE A 223 13.78 16.39 14.17
N HIS A 224 14.67 15.55 13.64
CA HIS A 224 15.89 15.97 12.95
C HIS A 224 15.82 15.56 11.49
N GLY A 225 15.76 16.56 10.61
CA GLY A 225 15.72 16.39 9.17
C GLY A 225 17.06 16.66 8.53
N PHE A 226 17.56 15.78 7.65
CA PHE A 226 18.77 16.01 6.86
C PHE A 226 18.42 16.00 5.37
N ALA A 227 18.99 16.94 4.62
CA ALA A 227 18.84 17.05 3.19
C ALA A 227 20.22 17.03 2.52
N ASP A 228 20.32 16.33 1.40
CA ASP A 228 21.54 16.20 0.62
C ASP A 228 21.18 16.02 -0.87
N ALA A 229 22.06 16.47 -1.77
CA ALA A 229 21.93 16.29 -3.20
C ALA A 229 23.24 15.88 -3.89
N SER A 230 23.06 15.18 -4.99
CA SER A 230 24.11 14.83 -5.94
C SER A 230 23.64 15.12 -7.36
N GLU A 231 24.55 14.99 -8.33
CA GLU A 231 24.21 15.12 -9.75
C GLU A 231 23.21 14.05 -10.24
N ARG A 232 23.06 12.94 -9.49
CA ARG A 232 22.21 11.80 -9.87
C ARG A 232 20.86 11.79 -9.16
N ALA A 233 20.84 12.19 -7.89
CA ALA A 233 19.64 12.17 -7.05
C ALA A 233 19.76 13.20 -5.93
N TYR A 234 18.63 13.67 -5.42
CA TYR A 234 18.56 14.42 -4.17
C TYR A 234 17.60 13.75 -3.20
N ALA A 235 17.87 13.86 -1.91
CA ALA A 235 17.17 13.12 -0.89
C ALA A 235 16.97 13.94 0.39
N ALA A 236 15.99 13.49 1.17
CA ALA A 236 15.73 13.98 2.51
C ALA A 236 15.46 12.80 3.44
N VAL A 237 15.93 12.91 4.66
CA VAL A 237 15.75 11.90 5.70
C VAL A 237 15.33 12.56 7.01
N VAL A 238 14.41 11.92 7.73
CA VAL A 238 13.88 12.41 8.99
C VAL A 238 14.14 11.37 10.08
N TYR A 239 14.79 11.81 11.14
CA TYR A 239 15.04 11.07 12.37
C TYR A 239 14.16 11.61 13.49
N LEU A 240 13.72 10.69 14.36
CA LEU A 240 13.10 11.01 15.64
C LEU A 240 14.14 10.81 16.73
N ARG A 241 14.29 11.80 17.60
CA ARG A 241 15.04 11.68 18.84
C ARG A 241 14.06 11.74 19.99
N VAL A 242 14.07 10.70 20.82
CA VAL A 242 13.22 10.59 22.01
C VAL A 242 14.12 10.68 23.23
N ASN A 243 13.97 11.76 23.99
CA ASN A 243 14.68 11.98 25.24
C ASN A 243 13.79 11.52 26.40
N LYS A 244 14.25 10.50 27.13
CA LYS A 244 13.58 9.97 28.32
C LYS A 244 14.18 10.61 29.58
N PRO A 245 13.39 10.86 30.64
CA PRO A 245 13.92 11.50 31.86
C PRO A 245 15.00 10.69 32.59
N THR A 246 15.02 9.37 32.40
CA THR A 246 15.86 8.43 33.18
C THR A 246 16.81 7.59 32.32
N ASP A 247 16.83 7.79 31.00
CA ASP A 247 17.59 6.95 30.07
C ASP A 247 18.26 7.80 28.98
N SER A 248 19.27 7.24 28.34
CA SER A 248 19.95 7.81 27.19
C SER A 248 18.98 8.12 26.04
N PRO A 249 19.21 9.20 25.30
CA PRO A 249 18.33 9.59 24.20
C PRO A 249 18.37 8.54 23.09
N SER A 250 17.19 8.09 22.64
CA SER A 250 17.06 7.12 21.56
C SER A 250 16.84 7.84 20.23
N VAL A 251 17.57 7.45 19.19
CA VAL A 251 17.44 8.02 17.84
C VAL A 251 16.98 6.94 16.87
N SER A 252 15.92 7.23 16.11
CA SER A 252 15.36 6.30 15.13
C SER A 252 15.14 6.99 13.79
N LEU A 253 15.53 6.32 12.71
CA LEU A 253 15.19 6.72 11.34
C LEU A 253 13.68 6.54 11.11
N VAL A 254 12.94 7.62 10.81
CA VAL A 254 11.48 7.57 10.60
C VAL A 254 11.14 7.36 9.14
N VAL A 255 11.60 8.27 8.29
CA VAL A 255 11.30 8.26 6.86
C VAL A 255 12.46 8.82 6.07
N ALA A 256 12.73 8.24 4.90
CA ALA A 256 13.64 8.78 3.91
C ALA A 256 12.92 8.84 2.56
N LYS A 257 13.24 9.87 1.77
CA LYS A 257 12.71 10.04 0.43
C LYS A 257 13.80 10.55 -0.49
N ALA A 258 14.07 9.82 -1.55
CA ALA A 258 14.96 10.23 -2.63
C ALA A 258 14.18 10.52 -3.91
N LYS A 259 14.72 11.39 -4.75
CA LYS A 259 14.22 11.68 -6.09
C LYS A 259 15.39 11.69 -7.07
N VAL A 260 15.21 11.00 -8.18
CA VAL A 260 16.18 11.02 -9.29
C VAL A 260 16.15 12.39 -9.96
N VAL A 261 17.33 12.91 -10.28
CA VAL A 261 17.47 14.21 -10.96
C VAL A 261 16.89 14.11 -12.38
N PRO A 262 16.11 15.10 -12.85
CA PRO A 262 15.62 15.12 -14.22
C PRO A 262 16.75 15.11 -15.26
N LEU A 263 16.51 14.54 -16.44
CA LEU A 263 17.50 14.51 -17.54
C LEU A 263 17.92 15.90 -18.05
N LYS A 264 17.13 16.94 -17.75
CA LYS A 264 17.52 18.32 -18.00
C LYS A 264 18.56 18.76 -16.98
N GLN A 265 19.64 19.35 -17.45
CA GLN A 265 20.75 19.80 -16.61
C GLN A 265 20.27 20.87 -15.60
N VAL A 266 20.34 20.52 -14.31
CA VAL A 266 20.07 21.41 -13.18
C VAL A 266 21.36 21.51 -12.36
N SER A 267 21.71 22.72 -11.90
CA SER A 267 22.91 22.91 -11.10
C SER A 267 22.78 22.28 -9.71
N LEU A 268 23.90 21.77 -9.17
CA LEU A 268 23.93 21.15 -7.85
C LEU A 268 23.32 22.04 -6.74
N PRO A 269 23.60 23.36 -6.63
CA PRO A 269 22.96 24.20 -5.62
C PRO A 269 21.42 24.26 -5.73
N ARG A 270 20.86 24.15 -6.93
CA ARG A 270 19.41 24.06 -7.11
C ARG A 270 18.85 22.71 -6.67
N LEU A 271 19.61 21.64 -6.86
CA LEU A 271 19.26 20.32 -6.38
C LEU A 271 19.31 20.26 -4.84
N GLU A 272 20.31 20.89 -4.21
CA GLU A 272 20.38 21.06 -2.75
C GLU A 272 19.19 21.84 -2.19
N LEU A 273 18.79 22.92 -2.88
CA LEU A 273 17.58 23.67 -2.51
C LEU A 273 16.32 22.80 -2.67
N CYS A 274 16.27 21.95 -3.70
CA CYS A 274 15.19 20.98 -3.89
C CYS A 274 15.18 19.88 -2.83
N ALA A 275 16.34 19.42 -2.37
CA ALA A 275 16.49 18.49 -1.24
C ALA A 275 15.95 19.13 0.05
N SER A 276 16.32 20.38 0.31
CA SER A 276 15.83 21.15 1.46
C SER A 276 14.32 21.36 1.41
N ALA A 277 13.76 21.68 0.23
CA ALA A 277 12.32 21.80 0.05
C ALA A 277 11.58 20.46 0.20
N LEU A 278 12.20 19.36 -0.26
CA LEU A 278 11.69 18.00 -0.05
C LEU A 278 11.68 17.67 1.43
N LEU A 279 12.72 18.04 2.17
CA LEU A 279 12.84 17.80 3.60
C LEU A 279 11.76 18.52 4.41
N VAL A 280 11.51 19.81 4.15
CA VAL A 280 10.44 20.55 4.84
C VAL A 280 9.08 19.88 4.61
N LYS A 281 8.78 19.46 3.38
CA LYS A 281 7.54 18.76 3.05
C LYS A 281 7.46 17.40 3.76
N LEU A 282 8.56 16.65 3.77
CA LEU A 282 8.64 15.33 4.38
C LEU A 282 8.46 15.41 5.91
N THR A 283 9.05 16.41 6.54
CA THR A 283 8.91 16.65 7.98
C THR A 283 7.49 17.11 8.35
N ALA A 284 6.89 18.04 7.60
CA ALA A 284 5.51 18.46 7.83
C ALA A 284 4.52 17.29 7.72
N TYR A 285 4.72 16.44 6.70
CA TYR A 285 3.95 15.20 6.54
C TYR A 285 4.17 14.24 7.72
N THR A 286 5.42 14.06 8.16
CA THR A 286 5.75 13.18 9.30
C THR A 286 5.12 13.66 10.61
N GLN A 287 5.13 14.97 10.88
CA GLN A 287 4.50 15.57 12.05
C GLN A 287 2.99 15.34 12.06
N ALA A 288 2.33 15.48 10.91
CA ALA A 288 0.90 15.24 10.77
C ALA A 288 0.55 13.77 11.04
N VAL A 289 1.30 12.82 10.45
CA VAL A 289 1.05 11.38 10.62
C VAL A 289 1.30 10.91 12.05
N LEU A 290 2.37 11.40 12.70
CA LEU A 290 2.69 11.05 14.08
C LEU A 290 1.92 11.88 15.12
N GLN A 291 1.07 12.82 14.68
CA GLN A 291 0.34 13.77 15.54
C GLN A 291 1.25 14.60 16.47
N HIS A 292 2.53 14.77 16.13
CA HIS A 292 3.53 15.49 16.93
C HIS A 292 3.79 16.90 16.40
N HIS A 293 2.73 17.69 16.32
CA HIS A 293 2.79 19.07 15.83
C HIS A 293 3.62 20.00 16.74
N ASN A 294 3.73 19.67 18.04
CA ASN A 294 4.45 20.47 19.03
C ASN A 294 5.91 20.01 19.25
N ALA A 295 6.39 19.00 18.51
CA ALA A 295 7.78 18.55 18.62
C ALA A 295 8.75 19.62 18.11
N ARG A 296 9.93 19.73 18.74
CA ARG A 296 11.00 20.61 18.24
C ARG A 296 11.55 20.04 16.94
N VAL A 297 11.73 20.90 15.93
CA VAL A 297 12.19 20.49 14.60
C VAL A 297 13.52 21.16 14.28
N HIS A 298 14.49 20.36 13.84
CA HIS A 298 15.80 20.81 13.37
C HIS A 298 16.03 20.34 11.93
N PHE A 299 16.44 21.26 11.06
CA PHE A 299 16.79 20.96 9.67
C PHE A 299 18.29 21.15 9.45
N TRP A 300 18.91 20.17 8.79
CA TRP A 300 20.34 20.09 8.56
C TRP A 300 20.61 19.94 7.06
N THR A 301 21.58 20.70 6.57
CA THR A 301 22.18 20.58 5.24
C THR A 301 23.61 21.11 5.34
N ASP A 302 24.52 20.51 4.60
CA ASP A 302 25.92 20.92 4.45
C ASP A 302 26.12 21.91 3.29
N SER A 303 25.08 22.17 2.49
CA SER A 303 25.11 23.13 1.40
C SER A 303 24.98 24.57 1.92
N ILE A 304 26.13 25.22 2.12
CA ILE A 304 26.21 26.63 2.51
C ILE A 304 25.48 27.52 1.49
N VAL A 305 25.60 27.21 0.20
CA VAL A 305 24.92 27.98 -0.87
C VAL A 305 23.40 27.88 -0.73
N ALA A 306 22.85 26.69 -0.46
CA ALA A 306 21.43 26.52 -0.24
C ALA A 306 20.96 27.25 1.04
N LEU A 307 21.77 27.23 2.11
CA LEU A 307 21.48 27.96 3.34
C LEU A 307 21.44 29.48 3.12
N GLU A 308 22.42 30.05 2.42
CA GLU A 308 22.43 31.47 2.08
C GLU A 308 21.23 31.85 1.21
N TRP A 309 20.84 30.97 0.28
CA TRP A 309 19.65 31.16 -0.54
C TRP A 309 18.37 31.17 0.29
N ILE A 310 18.22 30.23 1.22
CA ILE A 310 17.06 30.16 2.13
C ILE A 310 16.99 31.39 3.05
N GLN A 311 18.13 31.87 3.53
CA GLN A 311 18.22 33.08 4.38
C GLN A 311 18.14 34.39 3.59
N GLY A 312 18.29 34.32 2.26
CA GLY A 312 18.26 35.46 1.38
C GLY A 312 16.87 36.11 1.27
N HIS A 313 16.83 37.43 1.06
CA HIS A 313 15.57 38.13 0.90
C HIS A 313 14.80 37.65 -0.35
N PRO A 314 13.46 37.43 -0.27
CA PRO A 314 12.67 36.88 -1.37
C PRO A 314 12.76 37.64 -2.69
N SER A 315 13.05 38.95 -2.64
CA SER A 315 13.20 39.81 -3.83
C SER A 315 14.41 39.48 -4.72
N ARG A 316 15.34 38.63 -4.25
CA ARG A 316 16.49 38.18 -5.05
C ARG A 316 16.11 37.10 -6.07
N TRP A 317 14.94 36.49 -5.95
CA TRP A 317 14.47 35.45 -6.84
C TRP A 317 13.70 36.04 -8.01
N ARG A 318 14.15 35.77 -9.23
CA ARG A 318 13.32 35.98 -10.43
C ARG A 318 12.38 34.77 -10.56
N THR A 319 11.11 34.98 -10.26
CA THR A 319 10.02 34.03 -10.54
C THR A 319 9.76 33.91 -12.03
#